data_AF-A0A7V9B798-F1
#
_entry.id   AF-A0A7V9B798-F1
#
_cell.length_a   1.000
_cell.length_b   1.000
_cell.length_c   1.000
_cell.angle_alpha   90.00
_cell.angle_beta   90.00
_cell.angle_gamma   90.00
#
_symmetry.space_group_name_H-M   'P 1'
#
loop_
_entity.id
_entity.type
_entity.pdbx_description
1 polymer ?
#
loop_
_entity_poly.entity_id
_entity_poly.type
_entity_poly.pdbx_seq_one_letter_code
_entity_poly.pdbx_strand_id
1 'polypeptide(L)'
;MEVLDPLSASGDPALGIANIAASHDTTFMLMATSCHPAGQLDPSCLAAQLALDSPIPVMVVHVDCDKPESCMPTVTRLIISLDGSSRARQALPFAAELAQRLCLPVQLLMVLDPKQILPPAYAYDPDAAVDMVAGLQHDAHRALTEAERFLLDREVVVTSELLFGPVISCLETSVQPGDLLVMTTHGIDQASQGRLGSVAAALVANPPGPLVIMRSSLPPDIVAHPSLRTAAWVS
;
A
#
# COMPACT_ATOMS: atom_id res chain seq x y z
N MET A 1 -7.29 -19.65 -5.53
CA MET A 1 -8.31 -18.76 -4.94
C MET A 1 -9.41 -19.66 -4.43
N GLU A 2 -9.37 -19.96 -3.14
CA GLU A 2 -10.44 -20.70 -2.47
C GLU A 2 -11.53 -19.69 -2.11
N VAL A 3 -12.77 -19.94 -2.55
CA VAL A 3 -13.91 -19.11 -2.18
C VAL A 3 -14.50 -19.75 -0.94
N LEU A 4 -14.36 -19.09 0.22
CA LEU A 4 -14.99 -19.56 1.45
C LEU A 4 -16.51 -19.46 1.32
N ASP A 5 -17.20 -20.49 1.77
CA ASP A 5 -18.67 -20.48 1.88
C ASP A 5 -19.13 -19.30 2.76
N PRO A 6 -20.36 -18.78 2.58
CA PRO A 6 -20.89 -17.71 3.40
C PRO A 6 -20.93 -18.12 4.88
N LEU A 7 -19.95 -17.65 5.64
CA LEU A 7 -19.81 -17.91 7.07
C LEU A 7 -20.59 -16.86 7.87
N SER A 8 -21.50 -17.32 8.72
CA SER A 8 -22.16 -16.47 9.71
C SER A 8 -21.34 -16.47 11.01
N ALA A 9 -20.66 -15.36 11.28
CA ALA A 9 -19.99 -15.13 12.56
C ALA A 9 -20.91 -14.35 13.51
N SER A 10 -20.99 -14.76 14.78
CA SER A 10 -21.63 -13.99 15.84
C SER A 10 -20.56 -13.16 16.57
N GLY A 11 -20.77 -11.84 16.70
CA GLY A 11 -19.83 -10.93 17.37
C GLY A 11 -19.40 -9.76 16.49
N ASP A 12 -18.26 -9.13 16.82
CA ASP A 12 -17.64 -8.09 16.00
C ASP A 12 -17.21 -8.67 14.64
N PRO A 13 -17.79 -8.23 13.51
CA PRO A 13 -17.48 -8.76 12.19
C PRO A 13 -16.02 -8.59 11.79
N ALA A 14 -15.34 -7.51 12.22
CA ALA A 14 -13.94 -7.27 11.88
C ALA A 14 -13.05 -8.34 12.51
N LEU A 15 -13.29 -8.62 13.80
CA LEU A 15 -12.58 -9.66 14.53
C LEU A 15 -12.91 -11.06 13.97
N GLY A 16 -14.17 -11.31 13.60
CA GLY A 16 -14.60 -12.57 12.99
C GLY A 16 -13.89 -12.86 11.68
N ILE A 17 -13.85 -11.90 10.76
CA ILE A 17 -13.20 -12.04 9.45
C ILE A 17 -11.69 -12.21 9.61
N ALA A 18 -11.05 -11.43 10.47
CA ALA A 18 -9.62 -11.56 10.74
C ALA A 18 -9.26 -12.96 11.30
N ASN A 19 -10.08 -13.50 12.20
CA ASN A 19 -9.88 -14.85 12.75
C ASN A 19 -10.06 -15.94 11.69
N ILE A 20 -11.07 -15.81 10.82
CA ILE A 20 -11.28 -16.75 9.71
C ILE A 20 -10.09 -16.72 8.75
N ALA A 21 -9.58 -15.54 8.42
CA ALA A 21 -8.41 -15.40 7.56
C ALA A 21 -7.17 -16.06 8.19
N ALA A 22 -6.97 -15.87 9.51
CA ALA A 22 -5.88 -16.49 10.25
C ALA A 22 -6.02 -18.03 10.33
N SER A 23 -7.24 -18.58 10.38
CA SER A 23 -7.44 -20.03 10.47
C SER A 23 -7.31 -20.77 9.14
N HIS A 24 -7.26 -20.05 8.01
CA HIS A 24 -7.17 -20.61 6.65
C HIS A 24 -5.87 -20.20 5.93
N ASP A 25 -4.81 -19.81 6.66
CA ASP A 25 -3.53 -19.36 6.09
C ASP A 25 -3.70 -18.32 4.97
N THR A 26 -4.70 -17.45 5.11
CA THR A 26 -5.06 -16.50 4.06
C THR A 26 -4.00 -15.39 3.98
N THR A 27 -3.40 -15.23 2.81
CA THR A 27 -2.30 -14.26 2.60
C THR A 27 -2.79 -12.88 2.14
N PHE A 28 -4.08 -12.73 1.84
CA PHE A 28 -4.67 -11.52 1.27
C PHE A 28 -6.20 -11.53 1.40
N MET A 29 -6.81 -10.40 1.76
CA MET A 29 -8.27 -10.21 1.77
C MET A 29 -8.73 -9.26 0.67
N LEU A 30 -9.87 -9.57 0.06
CA LEU A 30 -10.56 -8.68 -0.88
C LEU A 30 -11.88 -8.21 -0.25
N MET A 31 -12.02 -6.90 -0.12
CA MET A 31 -13.23 -6.22 0.34
C MET A 31 -13.82 -5.43 -0.82
N ALA A 32 -14.92 -5.93 -1.36
CA ALA A 32 -15.78 -5.18 -2.27
C ALA A 32 -16.75 -4.33 -1.44
N THR A 33 -16.80 -3.04 -1.72
CA THR A 33 -17.64 -2.09 -1.00
C THR A 33 -18.42 -1.23 -1.98
N SER A 34 -19.72 -1.07 -1.71
CA SER A 34 -20.56 -0.17 -2.47
C SER A 34 -20.27 1.27 -2.07
N CYS A 35 -20.13 2.16 -3.05
CA CYS A 35 -20.06 3.60 -2.80
C CYS A 35 -21.27 4.02 -1.93
N HIS A 36 -21.03 4.61 -0.76
CA HIS A 36 -22.12 5.24 0.01
C HIS A 36 -22.63 6.45 -0.80
N PRO A 37 -23.91 6.88 -0.71
CA PRO A 37 -24.45 8.04 -1.46
C PRO A 37 -23.69 9.38 -1.30
N ALA A 38 -22.77 9.49 -0.33
CA ALA A 38 -21.88 10.64 -0.14
C ALA A 38 -20.52 10.53 -0.87
N GLY A 39 -20.26 9.42 -1.58
CA GLY A 39 -19.05 9.18 -2.36
C GLY A 39 -17.82 8.73 -1.57
N GLN A 40 -17.86 8.75 -0.24
CA GLN A 40 -16.76 8.33 0.64
C GLN A 40 -17.15 7.10 1.48
N LEU A 41 -16.17 6.25 1.77
CA LEU A 41 -16.28 5.22 2.79
C LEU A 41 -16.23 5.83 4.19
N ASP A 42 -17.22 5.46 4.99
CA ASP A 42 -17.20 5.73 6.42
C ASP A 42 -15.99 5.02 7.06
N PRO A 43 -15.07 5.74 7.72
CA PRO A 43 -13.93 5.12 8.41
C PRO A 43 -14.33 4.11 9.48
N SER A 44 -15.56 4.17 9.99
CA SER A 44 -16.11 3.22 10.95
C SER A 44 -16.69 1.97 10.29
N CYS A 45 -16.80 1.91 8.95
CA CYS A 45 -17.30 0.72 8.27
C CYS A 45 -16.29 -0.44 8.33
N LEU A 46 -16.82 -1.65 8.22
CA LEU A 46 -16.05 -2.89 8.29
C LEU A 46 -14.88 -2.95 7.28
N ALA A 47 -15.09 -2.46 6.06
CA ALA A 47 -14.05 -2.42 5.04
C ALA A 47 -12.89 -1.50 5.43
N ALA A 48 -13.18 -0.33 5.98
CA ALA A 48 -12.16 0.61 6.44
C ALA A 48 -11.41 0.09 7.68
N GLN A 49 -12.13 -0.48 8.64
CA GLN A 49 -11.53 -1.12 9.82
C GLN A 49 -10.60 -2.26 9.42
N LEU A 50 -11.06 -3.20 8.60
CA LEU A 50 -10.22 -4.31 8.12
C LEU A 50 -9.04 -3.80 7.31
N ALA A 51 -9.24 -2.84 6.40
CA ALA A 51 -8.15 -2.31 5.59
C ALA A 51 -7.02 -1.73 6.45
N LEU A 52 -7.37 -0.98 7.50
CA LEU A 52 -6.37 -0.28 8.28
C LEU A 52 -5.81 -1.09 9.46
N ASP A 53 -6.56 -2.05 9.99
CA ASP A 53 -6.18 -2.82 11.18
C ASP A 53 -5.83 -4.30 10.92
N SER A 54 -6.13 -4.85 9.75
CA SER A 54 -5.81 -6.25 9.45
C SER A 54 -4.30 -6.53 9.51
N PRO A 55 -3.88 -7.68 10.06
CA PRO A 55 -2.47 -8.11 10.05
C PRO A 55 -2.00 -8.59 8.67
N ILE A 56 -2.93 -8.95 7.77
CA ILE A 56 -2.64 -9.35 6.39
C ILE A 56 -3.09 -8.24 5.42
N PRO A 57 -2.51 -8.18 4.20
CA PRO A 57 -2.91 -7.21 3.18
C PRO A 57 -4.41 -7.27 2.85
N VAL A 58 -5.04 -6.10 2.74
CA VAL A 58 -6.46 -5.96 2.38
C VAL A 58 -6.59 -5.09 1.16
N MET A 59 -7.24 -5.60 0.12
CA MET A 59 -7.63 -4.82 -1.05
C MET A 59 -9.07 -4.32 -0.89
N VAL A 60 -9.23 -3.02 -0.99
CA VAL A 60 -10.52 -2.34 -1.06
C VAL A 60 -10.83 -2.03 -2.51
N VAL A 61 -11.96 -2.52 -3.00
CA VAL A 61 -12.47 -2.25 -4.35
C VAL A 61 -13.84 -1.62 -4.23
N HIS A 62 -14.01 -0.47 -4.86
CA HIS A 62 -15.31 0.19 -4.96
C HIS A 62 -16.12 -0.43 -6.09
N VAL A 63 -17.35 -0.80 -5.76
CA VAL A 63 -18.33 -1.37 -6.70
C VAL A 63 -19.45 -0.36 -6.86
N ASP A 64 -19.64 0.14 -8.07
CA ASP A 64 -20.81 0.92 -8.43
C ASP A 64 -21.99 -0.05 -8.64
N CYS A 65 -22.90 -0.10 -7.67
CA CYS A 65 -24.07 -0.97 -7.72
C CYS A 65 -25.02 -0.64 -8.90
N ASP A 66 -24.98 0.59 -9.41
CA ASP A 66 -25.79 0.99 -10.57
C ASP A 66 -25.13 0.57 -11.90
N LYS A 67 -23.83 0.24 -11.88
CA LYS A 67 -23.05 -0.21 -13.04
C LYS A 67 -22.11 -1.38 -12.69
N PRO A 68 -22.66 -2.54 -12.32
CA PRO A 68 -21.88 -3.70 -11.87
C PRO A 68 -20.93 -4.24 -12.96
N GLU A 69 -21.26 -4.06 -14.23
CA GLU A 69 -20.45 -4.45 -15.38
C GLU A 69 -19.19 -3.58 -15.59
N SER A 70 -19.11 -2.42 -14.92
CA SER A 70 -17.89 -1.60 -14.84
C SER A 70 -17.01 -1.95 -13.63
N CYS A 71 -17.41 -2.92 -12.79
CA CYS A 71 -16.83 -3.15 -11.46
C CYS A 71 -15.63 -4.10 -11.41
N MET A 72 -15.23 -4.69 -12.54
CA MET A 72 -13.95 -5.39 -12.63
C MET A 72 -13.01 -4.60 -13.53
N PRO A 73 -12.39 -3.51 -13.02
CA PRO A 73 -11.35 -2.84 -13.79
C PRO A 73 -10.28 -3.88 -14.11
N THR A 74 -9.96 -4.02 -15.40
CA THR A 74 -8.79 -4.81 -15.80
C THR A 74 -7.58 -4.09 -15.24
N VAL A 75 -6.91 -4.70 -14.25
CA VAL A 75 -5.70 -4.13 -13.69
C VAL A 75 -4.59 -4.27 -14.72
N THR A 76 -3.96 -3.16 -15.08
CA THR A 76 -2.91 -3.09 -16.10
C THR A 76 -1.56 -2.67 -15.53
N ARG A 77 -1.53 -2.14 -14.31
CA ARG A 77 -0.30 -1.70 -13.63
C ARG A 77 -0.49 -1.68 -12.12
N LEU A 78 0.58 -1.98 -11.40
CA LEU A 78 0.67 -1.79 -9.95
C LEU A 78 1.38 -0.47 -9.64
N ILE A 79 0.79 0.35 -8.78
CA ILE A 79 1.45 1.53 -8.22
C ILE A 79 1.81 1.23 -6.77
N ILE A 80 3.09 1.32 -6.41
CA ILE A 80 3.54 1.12 -5.03
C ILE A 80 3.97 2.46 -4.45
N SER A 81 3.23 2.96 -3.47
CA SER A 81 3.64 4.19 -2.78
C SER A 81 4.68 3.87 -1.71
N LEU A 82 5.85 4.50 -1.81
CA LEU A 82 6.92 4.45 -0.84
C LEU A 82 7.04 5.81 -0.17
N ASP A 83 7.41 5.80 1.11
CA ASP A 83 7.66 7.03 1.87
C ASP A 83 9.09 7.10 2.40
N GLY A 84 9.96 6.16 2.02
CA GLY A 84 11.35 6.05 2.50
C GLY A 84 11.50 5.22 3.78
N SER A 85 10.40 4.85 4.46
CA SER A 85 10.47 4.03 5.66
C SER A 85 10.85 2.56 5.35
N SER A 86 11.45 1.88 6.33
CA SER A 86 11.68 0.42 6.27
C SER A 86 10.37 -0.37 6.14
N ARG A 87 9.30 0.23 6.64
CA ARG A 87 7.94 -0.28 6.63
C ARG A 87 7.33 -0.26 5.23
N ALA A 88 7.37 0.87 4.53
CA ALA A 88 6.87 0.93 3.15
C ALA A 88 7.60 -0.04 2.22
N ARG A 89 8.91 -0.27 2.46
CA ARG A 89 9.69 -1.29 1.73
C ARG A 89 9.18 -2.72 1.92
N GLN A 90 8.43 -3.03 2.98
CA GLN A 90 7.80 -4.34 3.17
C GLN A 90 6.68 -4.62 2.16
N ALA A 91 6.20 -3.60 1.42
CA ALA A 91 5.29 -3.80 0.31
C ALA A 91 5.97 -4.41 -0.92
N LEU A 92 7.30 -4.27 -1.07
CA LEU A 92 8.01 -4.69 -2.28
C LEU A 92 7.96 -6.21 -2.55
N PRO A 93 8.15 -7.11 -1.55
CA PRO A 93 8.00 -8.55 -1.77
C PRO A 93 6.59 -8.93 -2.23
N PHE A 94 5.56 -8.38 -1.60
CA PHE A 94 4.16 -8.59 -1.97
C PHE A 94 3.87 -8.07 -3.39
N ALA A 95 4.34 -6.86 -3.70
CA ALA A 95 4.21 -6.25 -5.01
C ALA A 95 4.89 -7.09 -6.09
N ALA A 96 6.08 -7.63 -5.82
CA ALA A 96 6.80 -8.47 -6.77
C ALA A 96 6.03 -9.77 -7.05
N GLU A 97 5.55 -10.46 -6.01
CA GLU A 97 4.75 -11.68 -6.17
C GLU A 97 3.47 -11.41 -6.97
N LEU A 98 2.77 -10.32 -6.66
CA LEU A 98 1.55 -9.93 -7.35
C LEU A 98 1.83 -9.56 -8.83
N ALA A 99 2.87 -8.77 -9.08
CA ALA A 99 3.29 -8.36 -10.42
C ALA A 99 3.65 -9.58 -11.29
N GLN A 100 4.40 -10.54 -10.75
CA GLN A 100 4.77 -11.77 -11.44
C GLN A 100 3.54 -12.63 -11.77
N ARG A 101 2.65 -12.82 -10.80
CA ARG A 101 1.44 -13.65 -10.99
C ARG A 101 0.47 -13.07 -12.00
N LEU A 102 0.39 -11.74 -12.07
CA LEU A 102 -0.53 -11.03 -12.94
C LEU A 102 0.15 -10.53 -14.24
N CYS A 103 1.45 -10.76 -14.40
CA CYS A 103 2.26 -10.22 -15.49
C CYS A 103 2.11 -8.70 -15.66
N LEU A 104 2.11 -7.95 -14.55
CA LEU A 104 1.89 -6.50 -14.55
C LEU A 104 3.20 -5.72 -14.33
N PRO A 105 3.40 -4.59 -15.02
CA PRO A 105 4.44 -3.64 -14.67
C PRO A 105 4.16 -2.95 -13.34
N VAL A 106 5.23 -2.50 -12.68
CA VAL A 106 5.19 -1.76 -11.43
C VAL A 106 5.66 -0.32 -11.64
N GLN A 107 4.96 0.65 -11.06
CA GLN A 107 5.45 2.01 -10.87
C GLN A 107 5.65 2.27 -9.37
N LEU A 108 6.86 2.63 -8.98
CA LEU A 108 7.18 3.10 -7.64
C LEU A 108 6.93 4.60 -7.57
N LEU A 109 6.15 5.06 -6.59
CA LEU A 109 5.92 6.48 -6.35
C LEU A 109 6.43 6.86 -4.97
N MET A 110 7.17 7.95 -4.89
CA MET A 110 7.49 8.60 -3.62
C MET A 110 7.09 10.07 -3.70
N VAL A 111 6.50 10.59 -2.63
CA VAL A 111 6.08 12.00 -2.57
C VAL A 111 6.80 12.69 -1.43
N LEU A 112 7.46 13.82 -1.73
CA LEU A 112 7.98 14.73 -0.73
C LEU A 112 7.04 15.92 -0.61
N ASP A 113 6.54 16.18 0.60
CA ASP A 113 5.81 17.41 0.92
C ASP A 113 6.71 18.34 1.76
N PRO A 114 7.39 19.33 1.15
CA PRO A 114 8.26 20.24 1.89
C PRO A 114 7.55 20.95 3.04
N LYS A 115 6.23 21.17 2.95
CA LYS A 115 5.47 21.83 4.03
C LYS A 115 5.30 20.93 5.26
N GLN A 116 5.32 19.61 5.08
CA GLN A 116 5.23 18.66 6.18
C GLN A 116 6.61 18.27 6.71
N ILE A 117 7.63 18.26 5.85
CA ILE A 117 8.96 17.76 6.21
C ILE A 117 9.88 18.86 6.75
N LEU A 118 9.74 20.11 6.28
CA LEU A 118 10.58 21.21 6.74
C LEU A 118 10.09 21.76 8.08
N PRO A 119 10.96 21.83 9.11
CA PRO A 119 10.63 22.49 10.36
C PRO A 119 10.27 23.97 10.14
N PRO A 120 9.34 24.56 10.92
CA PRO A 120 8.93 25.96 10.75
C PRO A 120 10.08 26.97 10.79
N ALA A 121 11.18 26.64 11.49
CA ALA A 121 12.38 27.48 11.56
C ALA A 121 13.03 27.73 10.19
N TYR A 122 12.91 26.80 9.24
CA TYR A 122 13.45 26.94 7.88
C TYR A 122 12.68 27.96 7.04
N ALA A 123 11.51 28.44 7.48
CA ALA A 123 10.82 29.56 6.82
C ALA A 123 11.62 30.87 6.88
N TYR A 124 12.59 30.98 7.80
CA TYR A 124 13.41 32.17 8.01
C TYR A 124 14.83 32.04 7.43
N ASP A 125 15.19 30.88 6.88
CA ASP A 125 16.49 30.62 6.23
C ASP A 125 16.28 29.82 4.93
N PRO A 126 16.02 30.52 3.81
CA PRO A 126 15.74 29.88 2.52
C PRO A 126 16.88 29.02 1.99
N ASP A 127 18.14 29.42 2.21
CA ASP A 127 19.29 28.68 1.68
C ASP A 127 19.44 27.34 2.42
N ALA A 128 19.29 27.35 3.75
CA ALA A 128 19.27 26.10 4.53
C ALA A 128 18.09 25.20 4.14
N ALA A 129 16.94 25.76 3.78
CA ALA A 129 15.78 25.00 3.32
C ALA A 129 16.05 24.30 1.97
N VAL A 130 16.73 24.99 1.05
CA VAL A 130 17.12 24.45 -0.26
C VAL A 130 18.08 23.27 -0.08
N ASP A 131 19.11 23.43 0.76
CA ASP A 131 20.09 22.36 1.02
C ASP A 131 19.43 21.13 1.68
N MET A 132 18.52 21.35 2.63
CA MET A 132 17.78 20.26 3.28
C MET A 132 16.89 19.52 2.28
N VAL A 133 16.14 20.24 1.43
CA VAL A 133 15.32 19.62 0.39
C VAL A 133 16.19 18.84 -0.59
N ALA A 134 17.33 19.37 -1.03
CA ALA A 134 18.25 18.66 -1.91
C ALA A 134 18.77 17.35 -1.28
N GLY A 135 19.08 17.35 0.02
CA GLY A 135 19.43 16.15 0.77
C GLY A 135 18.31 15.11 0.79
N LEU A 136 17.08 15.54 1.11
CA LEU A 136 15.90 14.66 1.10
C LEU A 136 15.61 14.08 -0.29
N GLN A 137 15.76 14.89 -1.33
CA GLN A 137 15.64 14.43 -2.71
C GLN A 137 16.69 13.38 -3.04
N HIS A 138 17.94 13.59 -2.65
CA HIS A 138 19.01 12.62 -2.88
C HIS A 138 18.71 11.27 -2.18
N ASP A 139 18.28 11.32 -0.92
CA ASP A 139 17.89 10.13 -0.15
C ASP A 139 16.69 9.40 -0.76
N ALA A 140 15.68 10.15 -1.22
CA ALA A 140 14.51 9.62 -1.89
C ALA A 140 14.88 8.88 -3.19
N HIS A 141 15.70 9.48 -4.04
CA HIS A 141 16.17 8.84 -5.28
C HIS A 141 16.98 7.57 -5.00
N ARG A 142 17.83 7.58 -3.96
CA ARG A 142 18.56 6.38 -3.54
C ARG A 142 17.60 5.27 -3.12
N ALA A 143 16.60 5.59 -2.29
CA ALA A 143 15.60 4.62 -1.85
C ALA A 143 14.77 4.05 -3.02
N LEU A 144 14.39 4.89 -3.99
CA LEU A 144 13.72 4.44 -5.21
C LEU A 144 14.61 3.51 -6.03
N THR A 145 15.88 3.88 -6.24
CA THR A 145 16.85 3.06 -7.00
C THR A 145 17.05 1.67 -6.35
N GLU A 146 17.12 1.61 -5.01
CA GLU A 146 17.21 0.35 -4.28
C GLU A 146 15.95 -0.52 -4.46
N ALA A 147 14.78 0.10 -4.43
CA ALA A 147 13.50 -0.58 -4.62
C ALA A 147 13.31 -1.05 -6.07
N GLU A 148 13.73 -0.27 -7.06
CA GLU A 148 13.77 -0.68 -8.47
C GLU A 148 14.65 -1.91 -8.64
N ARG A 149 15.88 -1.87 -8.12
CA ARG A 149 16.80 -3.02 -8.19
C ARG A 149 16.19 -4.27 -7.59
N PHE A 150 15.53 -4.15 -6.43
CA PHE A 150 14.85 -5.28 -5.78
C PHE A 150 13.80 -5.95 -6.68
N LEU A 151 13.05 -5.15 -7.46
CA LEU A 151 12.02 -5.63 -8.38
C LEU A 151 12.62 -6.17 -9.68
N LEU A 152 13.64 -5.51 -10.23
CA LEU A 152 14.38 -5.97 -11.41
C LEU A 152 15.05 -7.32 -11.19
N ASP A 153 15.64 -7.55 -10.01
CA ASP A 153 16.24 -8.83 -9.61
C ASP A 153 15.21 -9.97 -9.56
N ARG A 154 13.91 -9.64 -9.62
CA ARG A 154 12.77 -10.56 -9.66
C ARG A 154 12.06 -10.54 -11.01
N GLU A 155 12.72 -10.03 -12.06
CA GLU A 155 12.19 -10.00 -13.43
C GLU A 155 10.88 -9.20 -13.56
N VAL A 156 10.65 -8.24 -12.66
CA VAL A 156 9.50 -7.34 -12.71
C VAL A 156 9.88 -6.07 -13.48
N VAL A 157 9.10 -5.72 -14.50
CA VAL A 157 9.22 -4.45 -15.21
C VAL A 157 8.85 -3.32 -14.25
N VAL A 158 9.78 -2.39 -13.99
CA VAL A 158 9.60 -1.33 -13.01
C VAL A 158 10.02 0.04 -13.54
N THR A 159 9.27 1.07 -13.16
CA THR A 159 9.68 2.48 -13.23
C THR A 159 9.53 3.13 -11.86
N SER A 160 10.21 4.25 -11.62
CA SER A 160 10.02 5.06 -10.42
C SER A 160 9.83 6.55 -10.73
N GLU A 161 9.13 7.24 -9.84
CA GLU A 161 8.90 8.68 -9.93
C GLU A 161 8.90 9.31 -8.53
N LEU A 162 9.62 10.43 -8.42
CA LEU A 162 9.62 11.29 -7.24
C LEU A 162 8.76 12.52 -7.49
N LEU A 163 7.71 12.69 -6.69
CA LEU A 163 6.77 13.80 -6.78
C LEU A 163 6.97 14.80 -5.64
N PHE A 164 6.51 16.04 -5.87
CA PHE A 164 6.53 17.09 -4.86
C PHE A 164 5.13 17.67 -4.66
N GLY A 165 4.73 17.79 -3.40
CA GLY A 165 3.46 18.40 -3.02
C GLY A 165 2.68 17.59 -1.99
N PRO A 166 1.40 17.94 -1.77
CA PRO A 166 0.55 17.24 -0.82
C PRO A 166 0.40 15.76 -1.19
N VAL A 167 0.79 14.87 -0.27
CA VAL A 167 0.90 13.41 -0.50
C VAL A 167 -0.38 12.82 -1.10
N ILE A 168 -1.54 13.11 -0.50
CA ILE A 168 -2.83 12.56 -0.96
C ILE A 168 -3.13 13.00 -2.39
N SER A 169 -3.02 14.30 -2.68
CA SER A 169 -3.32 14.84 -4.01
C SER A 169 -2.38 14.30 -5.09
N CYS A 170 -1.10 14.14 -4.78
CA CYS A 170 -0.13 13.53 -5.70
C CYS A 170 -0.50 12.07 -6.00
N LEU A 171 -0.84 11.28 -4.98
CA LEU A 171 -1.24 9.88 -5.16
C LEU A 171 -2.56 9.76 -5.94
N GLU A 172 -3.58 10.55 -5.60
CA GLU A 172 -4.87 10.58 -6.31
C GLU A 172 -4.71 10.93 -7.80
N THR A 173 -3.86 11.91 -8.12
CA THR A 173 -3.64 12.35 -9.52
C THR A 173 -2.80 11.35 -10.32
N SER A 174 -1.97 10.55 -9.64
CA SER A 174 -1.11 9.56 -10.29
C SER A 174 -1.85 8.29 -10.70
N VAL A 175 -2.92 7.96 -9.97
CA VAL A 175 -3.75 6.78 -10.22
C VAL A 175 -4.65 7.02 -11.44
N GLN A 176 -4.55 6.13 -12.42
CA GLN A 176 -5.31 6.13 -13.67
C GLN A 176 -6.23 4.90 -13.73
N PRO A 177 -7.24 4.89 -14.63
CA PRO A 177 -8.06 3.70 -14.84
C PRO A 177 -7.20 2.47 -15.19
N GLY A 178 -7.38 1.39 -14.42
CA GLY A 178 -6.59 0.16 -14.55
C GLY A 178 -5.41 0.05 -13.58
N ASP A 179 -5.14 1.07 -12.77
CA ASP A 179 -4.11 0.98 -11.74
C ASP A 179 -4.63 0.32 -10.45
N LEU A 180 -3.78 -0.49 -9.82
CA LEU A 180 -3.96 -0.96 -8.44
C LEU A 180 -2.91 -0.29 -7.56
N LEU A 181 -3.35 0.57 -6.64
CA LEU A 181 -2.47 1.25 -5.68
C LEU A 181 -2.18 0.32 -4.49
N VAL A 182 -0.93 0.23 -4.08
CA VAL A 182 -0.48 -0.54 -2.92
C VAL A 182 0.30 0.38 -1.99
N MET A 183 -0.07 0.39 -0.71
CA MET A 183 0.61 1.19 0.30
C MET A 183 0.61 0.53 1.68
N THR A 184 1.47 1.01 2.57
CA THR A 184 1.45 0.60 3.98
C THR A 184 0.62 1.56 4.84
N THR A 185 0.00 1.05 5.90
CA THR A 185 -0.85 1.84 6.82
C THR A 185 -0.12 2.93 7.59
N HIS A 186 1.17 2.74 7.85
CA HIS A 186 2.00 3.68 8.60
C HIS A 186 3.24 4.04 7.79
N GLY A 187 3.80 5.21 8.09
CA GLY A 187 4.99 5.73 7.43
C GLY A 187 6.17 6.03 8.36
N ILE A 188 7.12 6.85 7.87
CA ILE A 188 8.39 7.26 8.53
C ILE A 188 8.18 7.71 9.99
N ASP A 189 7.13 8.48 10.28
CA ASP A 189 7.00 9.20 11.56
C ASP A 189 6.19 8.48 12.65
N GLN A 190 5.64 7.28 12.39
CA GLN A 190 4.66 6.67 13.30
C GLN A 190 5.16 5.35 13.90
N ALA A 191 6.26 5.46 14.66
CA ALA A 191 6.85 4.36 15.43
C ALA A 191 6.28 4.22 16.86
N SER A 192 5.50 5.18 17.36
CA SER A 192 5.01 5.17 18.74
C SER A 192 3.52 5.49 18.83
N GLN A 193 2.73 4.45 19.12
CA GLN A 193 1.37 4.51 19.68
C GLN A 193 0.25 5.07 18.78
N GLY A 194 -0.46 4.15 18.11
CA GLY A 194 -1.93 4.17 18.09
C GLY A 194 -2.65 5.20 17.23
N ARG A 195 -2.10 5.63 16.09
CA ARG A 195 -2.87 6.41 15.10
C ARG A 195 -2.64 5.87 13.70
N LEU A 196 -3.74 5.37 13.11
CA LEU A 196 -3.88 5.02 11.70
C LEU A 196 -3.23 6.11 10.84
N GLY A 197 -2.42 5.75 9.83
CA GLY A 197 -1.76 6.73 8.97
C GLY A 197 -2.77 7.68 8.34
N SER A 198 -2.60 8.99 8.53
CA SER A 198 -3.54 10.01 8.02
C SER A 198 -3.74 9.90 6.51
N VAL A 199 -2.68 9.57 5.77
CA VAL A 199 -2.73 9.33 4.33
C VAL A 199 -3.49 8.04 3.99
N ALA A 200 -3.16 6.92 4.65
CA ALA A 200 -3.82 5.64 4.42
C ALA A 200 -5.32 5.70 4.76
N ALA A 201 -5.68 6.33 5.89
CA ALA A 201 -7.07 6.52 6.29
C ALA A 201 -7.84 7.40 5.29
N ALA A 202 -7.23 8.48 4.80
CA ALA A 202 -7.84 9.34 3.79
C ALA A 202 -8.04 8.61 2.44
N LEU A 203 -7.04 7.86 1.99
CA LEU A 203 -7.14 7.08 0.75
C LEU A 203 -8.09 5.90 0.88
N VAL A 204 -8.22 5.27 2.05
CA VAL A 204 -9.26 4.26 2.30
C VAL A 204 -10.64 4.92 2.30
N ALA A 205 -10.80 6.11 2.88
CA ALA A 205 -12.08 6.82 2.86
C ALA A 205 -12.49 7.24 1.44
N ASN A 206 -11.53 7.55 0.57
CA ASN A 206 -11.79 7.95 -0.81
C ASN A 206 -10.75 7.34 -1.78
N PRO A 207 -10.85 6.04 -2.11
CA PRO A 207 -9.84 5.41 -2.96
C PRO A 207 -9.93 5.94 -4.39
N PRO A 208 -8.81 6.40 -4.99
CA PRO A 208 -8.79 6.83 -6.39
C PRO A 208 -8.92 5.66 -7.38
N GLY A 209 -8.91 4.42 -6.87
CA GLY A 209 -9.05 3.17 -7.61
C GLY A 209 -8.96 1.99 -6.64
N PRO A 210 -8.82 0.75 -7.14
CA PRO A 210 -8.46 -0.40 -6.32
C PRO A 210 -7.23 -0.09 -5.43
N LEU A 211 -7.34 -0.37 -4.14
CA LEU A 211 -6.34 0.00 -3.13
C LEU A 211 -6.01 -1.18 -2.22
N VAL A 212 -4.75 -1.62 -2.21
CA VAL A 212 -4.20 -2.56 -1.23
C VAL A 212 -3.55 -1.80 -0.08
N ILE A 213 -4.00 -2.09 1.12
CA ILE A 213 -3.41 -1.61 2.35
C ILE A 213 -2.69 -2.75 3.06
N MET A 214 -1.44 -2.50 3.45
CA MET A 214 -0.61 -3.45 4.18
C MET A 214 -0.29 -2.91 5.58
N ARG A 215 -0.63 -3.67 6.61
CA ARG A 215 -0.08 -3.47 7.96
C ARG A 215 1.30 -4.12 7.97
N SER A 216 2.31 -3.34 8.29
CA SER A 216 3.70 -3.80 8.37
C SER A 216 3.93 -4.59 9.65
N SER A 217 3.53 -5.84 9.56
CA SER A 217 4.19 -6.96 10.17
C SER A 217 4.18 -8.00 9.07
N LEU A 218 5.35 -8.46 8.62
CA LEU A 218 5.36 -9.73 7.89
C LEU A 218 4.54 -10.72 8.74
N PRO A 219 3.61 -11.48 8.16
CA PRO A 219 3.12 -12.68 8.82
C PRO A 219 4.36 -13.49 9.23
N PRO A 220 4.43 -14.01 10.48
CA PRO A 220 5.56 -14.83 10.92
C PRO A 220 5.82 -16.04 9.99
N ASP A 221 4.85 -16.38 9.13
CA ASP A 221 4.90 -17.51 8.21
C ASP A 221 4.78 -17.12 6.73
N ILE A 222 5.57 -16.15 6.25
CA ILE A 222 6.15 -16.34 4.90
C ILE A 222 7.25 -17.40 5.03
N VAL A 223 6.80 -18.63 5.31
CA VAL A 223 7.50 -19.84 4.93
C VAL A 223 7.43 -19.82 3.40
N ALA A 224 8.51 -19.33 2.78
CA ALA A 224 8.84 -19.79 1.44
C ALA A 224 8.74 -21.32 1.50
N HIS A 225 7.79 -21.89 0.76
CA HIS A 225 7.60 -23.32 0.71
C HIS A 225 8.99 -23.98 0.54
N PRO A 226 9.40 -24.94 1.39
CA PRO A 226 10.82 -25.34 1.56
C PRO A 226 11.45 -26.09 0.36
N SER A 227 10.95 -25.93 -0.87
CA SER A 227 11.49 -26.57 -2.06
C SER A 227 12.68 -25.86 -2.71
N LEU A 228 13.20 -24.76 -2.17
CA LEU A 228 14.42 -24.11 -2.67
C LEU A 228 15.48 -23.93 -1.58
N ARG A 229 15.87 -25.05 -0.94
CA ARG A 229 17.17 -25.16 -0.24
C ARG A 229 18.21 -25.80 -1.15
N THR A 230 18.93 -24.97 -1.89
CA THR A 230 20.35 -25.12 -2.31
C THR A 230 20.70 -23.86 -3.10
N ALA A 231 21.75 -23.10 -2.85
CA ALA A 231 23.02 -23.41 -2.22
C ALA A 231 23.60 -22.20 -1.48
N ALA A 232 24.46 -22.52 -0.52
CA ALA A 232 25.24 -21.63 0.32
C ALA A 232 26.15 -20.70 -0.49
N TRP A 233 26.39 -19.50 0.05
CA TRP A 233 27.66 -18.80 -0.11
C TRP A 233 28.08 -18.18 1.23
N VAL A 234 29.07 -18.83 1.85
CA VAL A 234 30.02 -18.24 2.79
C VAL A 234 31.34 -18.14 2.03
N SER A 235 31.80 -16.91 1.80
CA SER A 235 33.18 -16.39 1.94
C SER A 235 33.28 -15.05 1.24
#